data_AF-A0A6J1JX49-F1
#
_entry.id   AF-A0A6J1JX49-F1
#
_cell.length_a   1.000
_cell.length_b   1.000
_cell.length_c   1.000
_cell.angle_alpha   90.00
_cell.angle_beta   90.00
_cell.angle_gamma   90.00
#
_symmetry.space_group_name_H-M   'P 1'
#
loop_
_entity.id
_entity.type
_entity.pdbx_description
1 polymer ?
#
loop_
_entity_poly.entity_id
_entity_poly.type
_entity_poly.pdbx_seq_one_letter_code
_entity_poly.pdbx_strand_id
1 'polypeptide(L)'
;MAAQTMLLTSGACAGHKREFASIFTQTLRPNAQVTRLLFNPSPSHSVTLPARGFTTLAAFKSRTKVPPKKVSKPKVEDGIFGTSGGIGFTKQNELFVGRVAMIGFAASLLGEGITGKGILAQLNLETGVPIYEAEPLLLFFILFTLLGAIGALGDRGKFIDDPETAGLERAVIPPGKSFRSALGLKEGGPLFGFTKANELFVGRLAQLGFAFSLIGEIITGKGALAQLNIETGVPINEIEPLVLLNVVFFFIAALNPGTGKFVTDEEDDD
;
A
#
# COMPACT_ATOMS: atom_id res chain seq x y z
N MET A 1 1.97 12.34 76.80
CA MET A 1 1.14 13.39 77.43
C MET A 1 1.09 14.55 76.45
N ALA A 2 -0.11 14.88 75.93
CA ALA A 2 -0.56 16.16 75.34
C ALA A 2 0.31 16.83 74.23
N ALA A 3 -0.19 17.59 73.24
CA ALA A 3 -1.48 17.92 72.65
C ALA A 3 -1.14 18.84 71.43
N GLN A 4 -1.78 18.67 70.26
CA GLN A 4 -2.72 19.63 69.63
C GLN A 4 -2.14 21.01 69.22
N THR A 5 -2.10 21.35 67.92
CA THR A 5 -3.10 22.20 67.18
C THR A 5 -2.49 23.62 66.97
N MET A 6 -2.58 24.40 65.88
CA MET A 6 -3.53 24.66 64.77
C MET A 6 -2.76 25.40 63.63
N LEU A 7 -2.87 25.03 62.35
CA LEU A 7 -3.74 25.56 61.26
C LEU A 7 -3.48 27.01 60.78
N LEU A 8 -3.12 27.19 59.48
CA LEU A 8 -3.96 27.82 58.42
C LEU A 8 -3.19 28.03 57.08
N THR A 9 -3.78 27.48 55.99
CA THR A 9 -3.94 27.93 54.57
C THR A 9 -2.72 28.44 53.75
N SER A 10 -2.57 28.26 52.43
CA SER A 10 -3.40 27.79 51.29
C SER A 10 -2.48 27.49 50.08
N GLY A 11 -2.94 26.70 49.12
CA GLY A 11 -2.31 26.59 47.79
C GLY A 11 -2.65 25.28 47.06
N ALA A 12 -3.53 25.35 46.06
CA ALA A 12 -4.06 24.23 45.31
C ALA A 12 -3.07 23.62 44.29
N CYS A 13 -3.15 22.30 44.07
CA CYS A 13 -3.56 21.67 42.79
C CYS A 13 -3.29 20.15 42.75
N ALA A 14 -4.39 19.39 42.72
CA ALA A 14 -4.66 18.08 42.11
C ALA A 14 -3.61 16.94 42.10
N GLY A 15 -3.88 15.89 42.91
CA GLY A 15 -3.48 14.48 42.69
C GLY A 15 -4.69 13.67 42.15
N HIS A 16 -4.56 12.65 41.29
CA HIS A 16 -4.00 11.28 41.41
C HIS A 16 -5.10 10.17 41.43
N LYS A 17 -5.04 9.28 40.41
CA LYS A 17 -5.27 7.80 40.36
C LYS A 17 -6.54 7.09 40.90
N ARG A 18 -7.05 6.15 40.05
CA ARG A 18 -7.52 4.73 40.24
C ARG A 18 -8.65 4.45 41.26
N GLU A 19 -9.54 3.47 41.18
CA GLU A 19 -9.62 2.16 40.49
C GLU A 19 -11.05 1.57 40.59
N PHE A 20 -11.43 0.73 39.61
CA PHE A 20 -12.20 -0.54 39.65
C PHE A 20 -13.55 -0.77 40.40
N ALA A 21 -14.44 -1.44 39.62
CA ALA A 21 -15.42 -2.50 39.98
C ALA A 21 -16.91 -2.16 40.22
N SER A 22 -17.70 -2.39 39.14
CA SER A 22 -19.02 -3.04 39.01
C SER A 22 -20.07 -2.99 40.13
N ILE A 23 -21.33 -2.68 39.78
CA ILE A 23 -22.57 -3.42 40.13
C ILE A 23 -23.80 -2.84 39.38
N PHE A 24 -24.60 -3.75 38.78
CA PHE A 24 -26.04 -3.68 38.43
C PHE A 24 -26.62 -2.67 37.42
N THR A 25 -26.98 -3.23 36.25
CA THR A 25 -28.27 -3.10 35.53
C THR A 25 -29.18 -1.88 35.76
N GLN A 26 -29.39 -1.10 34.70
CA GLN A 26 -30.71 -0.54 34.40
C GLN A 26 -30.90 -0.31 32.88
N THR A 27 -31.75 -1.14 32.30
CA THR A 27 -32.48 -0.94 31.04
C THR A 27 -33.10 0.46 30.95
N LEU A 28 -33.09 1.10 29.77
CA LEU A 28 -34.18 1.96 29.25
C LEU A 28 -33.99 2.32 27.76
N ARG A 29 -35.14 2.43 27.08
CA ARG A 29 -35.42 2.42 25.63
C ARG A 29 -35.13 3.74 24.89
N PRO A 30 -35.05 3.72 23.53
CA PRO A 30 -34.89 4.92 22.71
C PRO A 30 -36.15 5.80 22.68
N ASN A 31 -35.92 7.11 22.73
CA ASN A 31 -36.90 8.18 22.85
C ASN A 31 -37.60 8.46 21.49
N ALA A 32 -38.92 8.29 21.45
CA ALA A 32 -39.78 8.60 20.31
C ALA A 32 -40.39 10.00 20.50
N GLN A 33 -39.88 10.99 19.76
CA GLN A 33 -40.41 12.35 19.75
C GLN A 33 -40.47 12.94 18.34
N VAL A 34 -41.20 12.32 17.41
CA VAL A 34 -41.74 13.05 16.23
C VAL A 34 -43.06 12.39 15.77
N THR A 35 -44.08 12.37 16.64
CA THR A 35 -45.44 11.94 16.25
C THR A 35 -46.50 12.80 16.91
N ARG A 36 -46.50 14.12 16.69
CA ARG A 36 -47.64 15.00 17.06
C ARG A 36 -47.69 16.31 16.25
N LEU A 37 -47.97 16.22 14.95
CA LEU A 37 -48.58 17.34 14.22
C LEU A 37 -49.71 16.81 13.35
N LEU A 38 -50.78 16.42 14.04
CA LEU A 38 -52.11 16.27 13.48
C LEU A 38 -52.91 17.54 13.77
N PHE A 39 -53.79 17.89 12.83
CA PHE A 39 -54.99 18.73 12.94
C PHE A 39 -54.83 20.27 12.93
N ASN A 40 -55.40 20.87 11.89
CA ASN A 40 -55.99 22.22 11.93
C ASN A 40 -57.40 22.13 11.29
N PRO A 41 -58.49 22.59 11.95
CA PRO A 41 -59.85 22.55 11.38
C PRO A 41 -60.42 23.92 10.96
N SER A 42 -61.39 23.85 10.03
CA SER A 42 -62.53 24.78 9.77
C SER A 42 -62.35 25.94 8.76
N PRO A 43 -63.41 26.46 8.07
CA PRO A 43 -64.82 26.05 7.97
C PRO A 43 -65.36 25.81 6.53
N SER A 44 -66.60 25.33 6.50
CA SER A 44 -67.51 24.94 5.42
C SER A 44 -67.87 25.99 4.35
N HIS A 45 -67.95 25.54 3.09
CA HIS A 45 -69.01 25.92 2.15
C HIS A 45 -69.37 24.73 1.23
N SER A 46 -70.67 24.44 1.16
CA SER A 46 -71.30 23.32 0.46
C SER A 46 -71.63 23.67 -0.99
N VAL A 47 -71.20 22.84 -1.94
CA VAL A 47 -71.81 22.73 -3.27
C VAL A 47 -71.79 21.27 -3.71
N THR A 48 -72.99 20.70 -3.89
CA THR A 48 -73.23 19.33 -4.35
C THR A 48 -73.48 19.34 -5.85
N LEU A 49 -72.72 18.55 -6.63
CA LEU A 49 -73.01 18.27 -8.05
C LEU A 49 -72.72 16.77 -8.37
N PRO A 50 -73.44 16.16 -9.33
CA PRO A 50 -73.66 14.72 -9.35
C PRO A 50 -72.55 13.92 -10.02
N ALA A 51 -72.52 12.63 -9.67
CA ALA A 51 -71.58 11.62 -10.13
C ALA A 51 -71.58 11.43 -11.65
N ARG A 52 -70.38 11.50 -12.25
CA ARG A 52 -70.07 10.87 -13.54
C ARG A 52 -68.73 10.16 -13.41
N GLY A 53 -68.80 8.83 -13.47
CA GLY A 53 -67.63 7.97 -13.48
C GLY A 53 -66.80 8.22 -14.74
N PHE A 54 -65.56 8.67 -14.53
CA PHE A 54 -64.49 8.59 -15.52
C PHE A 54 -63.46 7.60 -14.99
N THR A 55 -63.48 6.39 -15.55
CA THR A 55 -62.44 5.39 -15.32
C THR A 55 -61.23 5.79 -16.15
N THR A 56 -60.31 6.55 -15.55
CA THR A 56 -59.02 6.88 -16.17
C THR A 56 -58.14 5.64 -16.18
N LEU A 57 -58.17 4.88 -17.28
CA LEU A 57 -57.21 3.79 -17.54
C LEU A 57 -55.85 4.41 -17.89
N ALA A 58 -54.96 4.51 -16.90
CA ALA A 58 -53.56 4.81 -17.13
C ALA A 58 -52.89 3.57 -17.77
N ALA A 59 -52.55 3.64 -19.04
CA ALA A 59 -51.71 2.66 -19.71
C ALA A 59 -50.27 2.80 -19.20
N PHE A 60 -49.95 2.09 -18.12
CA PHE A 60 -48.57 1.98 -17.64
C PHE A 60 -47.80 1.08 -18.61
N LYS A 61 -47.02 1.69 -19.52
CA LYS A 61 -45.98 0.94 -20.25
C LYS A 61 -45.01 0.40 -19.22
N SER A 62 -45.07 -0.90 -18.94
CA SER A 62 -44.03 -1.58 -18.17
C SER A 62 -42.72 -1.41 -18.92
N ARG A 63 -41.87 -0.51 -18.40
CA ARG A 63 -40.46 -0.52 -18.78
C ARG A 63 -39.98 -1.93 -18.43
N THR A 64 -39.59 -2.71 -19.42
CA THR A 64 -39.00 -4.04 -19.23
C THR A 64 -37.90 -3.89 -18.21
N LYS A 65 -38.18 -4.30 -16.97
CA LYS A 65 -37.20 -4.36 -15.90
C LYS A 65 -36.27 -5.47 -16.35
N VAL A 66 -35.13 -5.07 -16.93
CA VAL A 66 -34.02 -5.99 -17.19
C VAL A 66 -33.84 -6.76 -15.88
N PRO A 67 -34.00 -8.09 -15.87
CA PRO A 67 -33.78 -8.85 -14.66
C PRO A 67 -32.37 -8.48 -14.19
N PRO A 68 -32.16 -8.17 -12.90
CA PRO A 68 -30.81 -7.91 -12.42
C PRO A 68 -29.97 -9.11 -12.84
N LYS A 69 -29.02 -8.92 -13.76
CA LYS A 69 -28.03 -9.93 -14.06
C LYS A 69 -27.41 -10.22 -12.69
N LYS A 70 -27.67 -11.43 -12.17
CA LYS A 70 -26.89 -11.96 -11.06
C LYS A 70 -25.51 -12.21 -11.65
N VAL A 71 -24.71 -11.14 -11.73
CA VAL A 71 -23.29 -11.24 -12.02
C VAL A 71 -22.73 -11.87 -10.75
N SER A 72 -22.53 -13.19 -10.81
CA SER A 72 -21.71 -13.88 -9.82
C SER A 72 -20.30 -13.35 -10.01
N LYS A 73 -19.97 -12.26 -9.32
CA LYS A 73 -18.61 -11.71 -9.32
C LYS A 73 -17.67 -12.84 -8.88
N PRO A 74 -16.68 -13.24 -9.70
CA PRO A 74 -15.70 -14.22 -9.28
C PRO A 74 -14.96 -13.65 -8.07
N LYS A 75 -14.96 -14.40 -6.97
CA LYS A 75 -14.16 -14.04 -5.79
C LYS A 75 -12.72 -14.41 -6.09
N VAL A 76 -11.90 -13.43 -6.45
CA VAL A 76 -10.47 -13.62 -6.63
C VAL A 76 -9.81 -13.72 -5.25
N GLU A 77 -8.91 -14.69 -5.09
CA GLU A 77 -8.18 -14.96 -3.84
C GLU A 77 -6.81 -14.26 -3.85
N ASP A 78 -6.83 -12.93 -3.99
CA ASP A 78 -5.64 -12.08 -4.19
C ASP A 78 -5.42 -11.05 -3.07
N GLY A 79 -6.26 -11.06 -2.03
CA GLY A 79 -6.10 -10.20 -0.87
C GLY A 79 -4.98 -10.62 0.07
N ILE A 80 -4.90 -9.97 1.23
CA ILE A 80 -3.93 -10.27 2.28
C ILE A 80 -3.96 -11.77 2.62
N PHE A 81 -2.80 -12.42 2.60
CA PHE A 81 -2.63 -13.87 2.76
C PHE A 81 -3.57 -14.74 1.89
N GLY A 82 -3.96 -14.27 0.70
CA GLY A 82 -4.85 -14.99 -0.23
C GLY A 82 -6.34 -14.86 0.09
N THR A 83 -6.74 -13.95 0.97
CA THR A 83 -8.16 -13.76 1.30
C THR A 83 -8.94 -13.13 0.14
N SER A 84 -10.16 -13.59 -0.12
CA SER A 84 -11.04 -13.02 -1.16
C SER A 84 -11.84 -11.79 -0.68
N GLY A 85 -11.41 -11.13 0.39
CA GLY A 85 -12.18 -10.10 1.10
C GLY A 85 -12.03 -8.69 0.54
N GLY A 86 -11.25 -8.50 -0.52
CA GLY A 86 -10.89 -7.16 -1.02
C GLY A 86 -10.02 -6.37 -0.04
N ILE A 87 -9.39 -7.03 0.92
CA ILE A 87 -8.50 -6.44 1.94
C ILE A 87 -7.05 -6.71 1.51
N GLY A 88 -6.17 -5.73 1.69
CA GLY A 88 -4.75 -5.85 1.37
C GLY A 88 -4.31 -4.92 0.23
N PHE A 89 -3.03 -5.00 -0.11
CA PHE A 89 -2.43 -4.22 -1.17
C PHE A 89 -3.03 -4.56 -2.54
N THR A 90 -3.07 -3.54 -3.40
CA THR A 90 -3.21 -3.71 -4.84
C THR A 90 -1.82 -3.79 -5.46
N LYS A 91 -1.72 -4.26 -6.70
CA LYS A 91 -0.44 -4.25 -7.43
C LYS A 91 0.18 -2.85 -7.56
N GLN A 92 -0.62 -1.79 -7.53
CA GLN A 92 -0.11 -0.40 -7.49
C GLN A 92 0.60 -0.09 -6.17
N ASN A 93 0.04 -0.53 -5.05
CA ASN A 93 0.64 -0.35 -3.74
C ASN A 93 1.96 -1.14 -3.63
N GLU A 94 1.97 -2.39 -4.10
CA GLU A 94 3.19 -3.18 -4.15
C GLU A 94 4.25 -2.55 -5.05
N LEU A 95 3.86 -2.03 -6.22
CA LEU A 95 4.77 -1.33 -7.12
C LEU A 95 5.41 -0.12 -6.44
N PHE A 96 4.63 0.67 -5.69
CA PHE A 96 5.16 1.80 -4.93
C PHE A 96 6.15 1.34 -3.84
N VAL A 97 5.77 0.35 -3.04
CA VAL A 97 6.65 -0.21 -1.99
C VAL A 97 7.94 -0.78 -2.61
N GLY A 98 7.83 -1.44 -3.77
CA GLY A 98 8.96 -1.92 -4.55
C GLY A 98 9.91 -0.80 -4.97
N ARG A 99 9.39 0.35 -5.44
CA ARG A 99 10.23 1.53 -5.77
C ARG A 99 10.94 2.10 -4.55
N VAL A 100 10.25 2.16 -3.40
CA VAL A 100 10.87 2.59 -2.14
C VAL A 100 12.00 1.64 -1.74
N ALA A 101 11.80 0.33 -1.89
CA ALA A 101 12.84 -0.66 -1.63
C ALA A 101 14.01 -0.54 -2.62
N MET A 102 13.76 -0.31 -3.91
CA MET A 102 14.82 -0.05 -4.89
C MET A 102 15.70 1.16 -4.49
N ILE A 103 15.08 2.26 -4.08
CA ILE A 103 15.80 3.46 -3.64
C ILE A 103 16.56 3.18 -2.34
N GLY A 104 15.90 2.55 -1.36
CA GLY A 104 16.52 2.22 -0.08
C GLY A 104 17.74 1.31 -0.23
N PHE A 105 17.63 0.28 -1.07
CA PHE A 105 18.72 -0.64 -1.35
C PHE A 105 19.87 0.03 -2.10
N ALA A 106 19.56 0.80 -3.14
CA ALA A 106 20.55 1.56 -3.89
C ALA A 106 21.29 2.57 -3.00
N ALA A 107 20.57 3.27 -2.12
CA ALA A 107 21.16 4.21 -1.16
C ALA A 107 22.03 3.50 -0.11
N SER A 108 21.64 2.31 0.34
CA SER A 108 22.44 1.47 1.25
C SER A 108 23.77 1.08 0.61
N LEU A 109 23.75 0.57 -0.63
CA LEU A 109 24.96 0.17 -1.37
C LEU A 109 25.88 1.36 -1.66
N LEU A 110 25.31 2.47 -2.15
CA LEU A 110 26.07 3.68 -2.46
C LEU A 110 26.65 4.31 -1.19
N GLY A 111 25.86 4.39 -0.13
CA GLY A 111 26.29 4.93 1.16
C GLY A 111 27.45 4.12 1.74
N GLU A 112 27.39 2.80 1.68
CA GLU A 112 28.49 1.94 2.12
C GLU A 112 29.72 2.08 1.23
N GLY A 113 29.57 2.13 -0.10
CA GLY A 113 30.69 2.34 -1.01
C GLY A 113 31.43 3.67 -0.78
N ILE A 114 30.73 4.72 -0.35
CA ILE A 114 31.33 6.03 -0.07
C ILE A 114 31.91 6.09 1.36
N THR A 115 31.19 5.56 2.35
CA THR A 115 31.54 5.75 3.77
C THR A 115 32.34 4.60 4.37
N GLY A 116 32.33 3.43 3.73
CA GLY A 116 32.85 2.17 4.26
C GLY A 116 32.01 1.57 5.39
N LYS A 117 30.81 2.10 5.67
CA LYS A 117 29.93 1.65 6.75
C LYS A 117 28.61 1.15 6.19
N GLY A 118 28.12 0.02 6.70
CA GLY A 118 26.79 -0.48 6.39
C GLY A 118 25.68 0.51 6.76
N ILE A 119 24.47 0.30 6.25
CA ILE A 119 23.38 1.27 6.38
C ILE A 119 22.85 1.32 7.81
N LEU A 120 22.82 0.19 8.52
CA LEU A 120 22.40 0.16 9.92
C LEU A 120 23.41 0.88 10.81
N ALA A 121 24.69 0.69 10.54
CA ALA A 121 25.75 1.43 11.23
C ALA A 121 25.67 2.95 10.96
N GLN A 122 25.31 3.37 9.75
CA GLN A 122 25.07 4.79 9.43
C GLN A 122 23.83 5.36 10.12
N LEU A 123 22.82 4.53 10.40
CA LEU A 123 21.62 4.90 11.15
C LEU A 123 21.79 4.79 12.67
N ASN A 124 23.02 4.55 13.15
CA ASN A 124 23.34 4.37 14.57
C ASN A 124 22.60 3.19 15.24
N LEU A 125 22.27 2.16 14.46
CA LEU A 125 21.65 0.94 14.97
C LEU A 125 22.71 -0.09 15.36
N GLU A 126 22.37 -0.93 16.35
CA GLU A 126 23.25 -2.00 16.83
C GLU A 126 23.39 -3.08 15.75
N THR A 127 24.63 -3.47 15.47
CA THR A 127 24.99 -4.48 14.46
C THR A 127 26.00 -5.46 15.04
N GLY A 128 26.11 -6.65 14.48
CA GLY A 128 26.92 -7.74 15.05
C GLY A 128 26.27 -8.37 16.30
N VAL A 129 24.95 -8.27 16.40
CA VAL A 129 24.14 -8.81 17.51
C VAL A 129 23.23 -9.91 16.97
N PRO A 130 22.82 -10.89 17.80
CA PRO A 130 21.84 -11.87 17.37
C PRO A 130 20.49 -11.19 17.09
N ILE A 131 19.71 -11.77 16.17
CA ILE A 131 18.47 -11.16 15.65
C ILE A 131 17.48 -10.79 16.77
N TYR A 132 17.42 -11.56 17.86
CA TYR A 132 16.48 -11.30 18.96
C TYR A 132 16.86 -10.08 19.84
N GLU A 133 18.07 -9.55 19.68
CA GLU A 133 18.53 -8.33 20.35
C GLU A 133 18.39 -7.09 19.44
N ALA A 134 18.19 -7.30 18.15
CA ALA A 134 18.02 -6.20 17.20
C ALA A 134 16.74 -5.40 17.47
N GLU A 135 16.72 -4.14 17.01
CA GLU A 135 15.60 -3.24 17.25
C GLU A 135 14.28 -3.82 16.69
N PRO A 136 13.21 -3.92 17.49
CA PRO A 136 11.94 -4.52 17.04
C PRO A 136 11.33 -3.84 15.81
N LEU A 137 11.52 -2.52 15.66
CA LEU A 137 11.02 -1.78 14.50
C LEU A 137 11.76 -2.16 13.21
N LEU A 138 13.06 -2.39 13.29
CA LEU A 138 13.86 -2.91 12.18
C LEU A 138 13.42 -4.32 11.80
N LEU A 139 13.19 -5.19 12.79
CA LEU A 139 12.68 -6.55 12.54
C LEU A 139 11.29 -6.53 11.88
N PHE A 140 10.41 -5.63 12.33
CA PHE A 140 9.11 -5.42 11.70
C PHE A 140 9.26 -4.93 10.25
N PHE A 141 10.17 -3.99 10.00
CA PHE A 141 10.46 -3.50 8.65
C PHE A 141 10.96 -4.62 7.73
N ILE A 142 11.86 -5.48 8.21
CA ILE A 142 12.35 -6.64 7.47
C ILE A 142 11.21 -7.62 7.18
N LEU A 143 10.39 -7.95 8.18
CA LEU A 143 9.23 -8.83 8.01
C LEU A 143 8.24 -8.26 6.99
N PHE A 144 7.89 -6.99 7.12
CA PHE A 144 7.03 -6.29 6.17
C PHE A 144 7.58 -6.35 4.74
N THR A 145 8.89 -6.13 4.58
CA THR A 145 9.57 -6.15 3.29
C THR A 145 9.51 -7.55 2.66
N LEU A 146 9.77 -8.60 3.44
CA LEU A 146 9.69 -9.99 2.98
C LEU A 146 8.26 -10.40 2.61
N LEU A 147 7.27 -10.06 3.44
CA LEU A 147 5.87 -10.34 3.16
C LEU A 147 5.36 -9.57 1.92
N GLY A 148 5.82 -8.33 1.74
CA GLY A 148 5.55 -7.56 0.54
C GLY A 148 6.18 -8.17 -0.71
N ALA A 149 7.42 -8.67 -0.61
CA ALA A 149 8.14 -9.26 -1.74
C ALA A 149 7.43 -10.51 -2.30
N ILE A 150 6.77 -11.30 -1.44
CA ILE A 150 6.02 -12.49 -1.84
C ILE A 150 4.53 -12.21 -2.14
N GLY A 151 4.08 -10.96 -2.07
CA GLY A 151 2.67 -10.58 -2.27
C GLY A 151 1.72 -11.00 -1.15
N ALA A 152 2.23 -11.43 0.02
CA ALA A 152 1.41 -11.86 1.14
C ALA A 152 0.60 -10.71 1.77
N LEU A 153 1.01 -9.45 1.54
CA LEU A 153 0.26 -8.27 1.97
C LEU A 153 -0.93 -7.93 1.05
N GLY A 154 -1.11 -8.70 -0.03
CA GLY A 154 -2.13 -8.53 -1.07
C GLY A 154 -1.49 -8.24 -2.43
N ASP A 155 -2.05 -8.86 -3.48
CA ASP A 155 -1.56 -8.80 -4.87
C ASP A 155 -2.73 -8.45 -5.82
N ARG A 156 -3.67 -7.61 -5.35
CA ARG A 156 -4.97 -7.41 -6.00
C ARG A 156 -4.91 -6.63 -7.31
N GLY A 157 -5.81 -6.97 -8.23
CA GLY A 157 -5.90 -6.38 -9.57
C GLY A 157 -4.82 -6.89 -10.52
N LYS A 158 -4.79 -6.37 -11.76
CA LYS A 158 -3.82 -6.80 -12.79
C LYS A 158 -3.18 -5.64 -13.51
N PHE A 159 -1.98 -5.86 -14.01
CA PHE A 159 -1.37 -4.97 -15.00
C PHE A 159 -1.60 -5.53 -16.39
N ILE A 160 -2.21 -4.72 -17.25
CA ILE A 160 -2.43 -5.05 -18.66
C ILE A 160 -1.53 -4.16 -19.49
N ASP A 161 -0.80 -4.76 -20.42
CA ASP A 161 0.09 -4.03 -21.33
C ASP A 161 -0.72 -3.24 -22.37
N ASP A 162 -0.28 -2.02 -22.66
CA ASP A 162 -0.89 -1.24 -23.74
C ASP A 162 -0.57 -1.90 -25.09
N PRO A 163 -1.56 -2.08 -25.98
CA PRO A 163 -1.40 -2.81 -27.24
C PRO A 163 -0.35 -2.21 -28.18
N GLU A 164 -0.03 -0.92 -28.03
CA GLU A 164 1.03 -0.23 -28.79
C GLU A 164 2.45 -0.62 -28.35
N THR A 165 2.61 -1.18 -27.15
CA THR A 165 3.92 -1.51 -26.57
C THR A 165 4.37 -2.92 -26.92
N ALA A 166 3.44 -3.84 -27.17
CA ALA A 166 3.67 -5.27 -27.44
C ALA A 166 4.37 -5.58 -28.79
N GLY A 167 4.49 -4.60 -29.68
CA GLY A 167 5.16 -4.76 -30.97
C GLY A 167 6.68 -4.60 -30.90
N LEU A 168 7.40 -5.74 -30.93
CA LEU A 168 8.84 -5.85 -31.21
C LEU A 168 9.14 -5.81 -32.73
N GLU A 169 8.19 -5.40 -33.58
CA GLU A 169 8.30 -5.49 -35.04
C GLU A 169 9.06 -4.34 -35.73
N ARG A 170 9.74 -3.47 -34.99
CA ARG A 170 10.50 -2.34 -35.59
C ARG A 170 11.93 -2.21 -35.09
N ALA A 171 12.60 -3.33 -34.80
CA ALA A 171 14.04 -3.38 -34.54
C ALA A 171 14.88 -3.38 -35.84
N VAL A 172 14.46 -2.68 -36.90
CA VAL A 172 15.33 -2.30 -38.01
C VAL A 172 15.79 -0.87 -37.73
N ILE A 173 16.99 -0.73 -37.20
CA ILE A 173 17.59 0.56 -36.82
C ILE A 173 18.04 1.27 -38.12
N PRO A 174 17.40 2.37 -38.56
CA PRO A 174 17.98 3.20 -39.62
C PRO A 174 19.24 3.90 -39.08
N PRO A 175 20.35 3.93 -39.84
CA PRO A 175 21.60 4.52 -39.37
C PRO A 175 21.45 6.04 -39.20
N GLY A 176 21.76 6.56 -38.00
CA GLY A 176 21.87 8.01 -37.74
C GLY A 176 21.00 8.62 -36.64
N LYS A 177 20.45 7.86 -35.68
CA LYS A 177 19.59 8.41 -34.61
C LYS A 177 20.02 8.04 -33.18
N SER A 178 19.72 8.99 -32.28
CA SER A 178 19.95 9.13 -30.82
C SER A 178 20.47 7.92 -30.05
N PHE A 179 21.30 8.18 -29.03
CA PHE A 179 21.87 7.20 -28.07
C PHE A 179 20.89 6.11 -27.59
N ARG A 180 19.59 6.44 -27.45
CA ARG A 180 18.51 5.47 -27.13
C ARG A 180 18.30 4.39 -28.20
N SER A 181 18.29 4.76 -29.48
CA SER A 181 18.14 3.81 -30.60
C SER A 181 19.38 2.93 -30.81
N ALA A 182 20.57 3.44 -30.49
CA ALA A 182 21.80 2.65 -30.49
C ALA A 182 21.80 1.55 -29.41
N LEU A 183 21.08 1.77 -28.32
CA LEU A 183 20.87 0.82 -27.22
C LEU A 183 19.62 -0.07 -27.42
N GLY A 184 18.96 0.01 -28.58
CA GLY A 184 17.76 -0.78 -28.89
C GLY A 184 16.48 -0.30 -28.20
N LEU A 185 16.48 0.90 -27.61
CA LEU A 185 15.33 1.48 -26.90
C LEU A 185 14.49 2.36 -27.85
N LYS A 186 13.16 2.31 -27.69
CA LYS A 186 12.20 3.12 -28.49
C LYS A 186 12.46 4.62 -28.25
N GLU A 187 12.36 5.45 -29.30
CA GLU A 187 12.55 6.92 -29.22
C GLU A 187 11.49 7.59 -28.30
N GLY A 188 10.35 6.94 -28.07
CA GLY A 188 9.35 7.30 -27.06
C GLY A 188 8.92 6.07 -26.26
N GLY A 189 8.95 6.16 -24.93
CA GLY A 189 8.61 5.10 -23.99
C GLY A 189 9.52 5.07 -22.75
N PRO A 190 9.25 4.18 -21.77
CA PRO A 190 10.07 4.04 -20.57
C PRO A 190 11.53 3.76 -20.92
N LEU A 191 12.47 4.29 -20.14
CA LEU A 191 13.92 4.24 -20.42
C LEU A 191 14.50 2.82 -20.53
N PHE A 192 13.84 1.80 -19.95
CA PHE A 192 14.21 0.38 -20.08
C PHE A 192 13.20 -0.45 -20.89
N GLY A 193 12.15 0.17 -21.44
CA GLY A 193 11.03 -0.57 -22.05
C GLY A 193 10.26 -1.45 -21.07
N PHE A 194 10.37 -1.20 -19.76
CA PHE A 194 9.70 -2.01 -18.75
C PHE A 194 8.19 -1.79 -18.76
N THR A 195 7.45 -2.89 -18.64
CA THR A 195 6.04 -2.90 -18.26
C THR A 195 5.91 -2.73 -16.75
N LYS A 196 4.74 -2.35 -16.25
CA LYS A 196 4.49 -2.28 -14.80
C LYS A 196 4.70 -3.61 -14.08
N ALA A 197 4.46 -4.75 -14.76
CA ALA A 197 4.74 -6.07 -14.21
C ALA A 197 6.25 -6.32 -14.02
N ASN A 198 7.07 -5.90 -14.99
CA ASN A 198 8.53 -6.00 -14.89
C ASN A 198 9.06 -5.14 -13.75
N GLU A 199 8.56 -3.91 -13.61
CA GLU A 199 8.94 -3.02 -12.51
C GLU A 199 8.52 -3.56 -11.15
N LEU A 200 7.35 -4.17 -11.05
CA LEU A 200 6.91 -4.85 -9.82
C LEU A 200 7.87 -5.98 -9.45
N PHE A 201 8.28 -6.79 -10.42
CA PHE A 201 9.22 -7.88 -10.19
C PHE A 201 10.60 -7.36 -9.75
N VAL A 202 11.13 -6.34 -10.42
CA VAL A 202 12.39 -5.68 -10.01
C VAL A 202 12.26 -5.09 -8.59
N GLY A 203 11.09 -4.57 -8.24
CA GLY A 203 10.78 -4.09 -6.90
C GLY A 203 10.85 -5.21 -5.85
N ARG A 204 10.24 -6.36 -6.15
CA ARG A 204 10.31 -7.56 -5.29
C ARG A 204 11.74 -8.08 -5.13
N LEU A 205 12.54 -8.07 -6.21
CA LEU A 205 13.96 -8.41 -6.13
C LEU A 205 14.74 -7.45 -5.23
N ALA A 206 14.49 -6.14 -5.34
CA ALA A 206 15.10 -5.15 -4.46
C ALA A 206 14.67 -5.34 -3.00
N GLN A 207 13.40 -5.66 -2.74
CA GLN A 207 12.92 -5.98 -1.39
C GLN A 207 13.65 -7.18 -0.79
N LEU A 208 13.82 -8.27 -1.56
CA LEU A 208 14.56 -9.46 -1.09
C LEU A 208 16.03 -9.15 -0.84
N GLY A 209 16.70 -8.50 -1.81
CA GLY A 209 18.10 -8.11 -1.67
C GLY A 209 18.33 -7.23 -0.45
N PHE A 210 17.46 -6.24 -0.24
CA PHE A 210 17.55 -5.34 0.89
C PHE A 210 17.27 -6.03 2.22
N ALA A 211 16.21 -6.84 2.31
CA ALA A 211 15.89 -7.56 3.53
C ALA A 211 17.04 -8.50 3.94
N PHE A 212 17.62 -9.23 2.99
CA PHE A 212 18.73 -10.15 3.29
C PHE A 212 20.02 -9.40 3.63
N SER A 213 20.31 -8.28 2.98
CA SER A 213 21.48 -7.48 3.35
C SER A 213 21.35 -6.90 4.75
N LEU A 214 20.16 -6.46 5.16
CA LEU A 214 19.89 -5.97 6.51
C LEU A 214 20.02 -7.07 7.56
N ILE A 215 19.47 -8.26 7.30
CA ILE A 215 19.64 -9.42 8.18
C ILE A 215 21.13 -9.77 8.33
N GLY A 216 21.86 -9.81 7.20
CA GLY A 216 23.29 -10.05 7.20
C GLY A 216 24.04 -9.00 8.03
N GLU A 217 23.68 -7.73 7.93
CA GLU A 217 24.33 -6.65 8.67
C GLU A 217 24.02 -6.72 10.18
N ILE A 218 22.77 -7.06 10.56
CA ILE A 218 22.40 -7.30 11.97
C ILE A 218 23.31 -8.36 12.58
N ILE A 219 23.44 -9.53 11.92
CA ILE A 219 24.14 -10.68 12.49
C ILE A 219 25.66 -10.50 12.43
N THR A 220 26.18 -10.00 11.30
CA THR A 220 27.62 -10.01 11.02
C THR A 220 28.32 -8.69 11.29
N GLY A 221 27.57 -7.60 11.43
CA GLY A 221 28.15 -6.25 11.54
C GLY A 221 28.72 -5.68 10.25
N LYS A 222 28.50 -6.35 9.11
CA LYS A 222 29.05 -5.97 7.80
C LYS A 222 27.92 -5.51 6.88
N GLY A 223 28.12 -4.40 6.17
CA GLY A 223 27.14 -3.91 5.21
C GLY A 223 26.99 -4.81 3.98
N ALA A 224 26.05 -4.46 3.10
CA ALA A 224 25.72 -5.18 1.89
C ALA A 224 26.92 -5.34 0.93
N LEU A 225 27.72 -4.29 0.74
CA LEU A 225 28.89 -4.32 -0.16
C LEU A 225 29.99 -5.24 0.40
N ALA A 226 30.26 -5.15 1.70
CA ALA A 226 31.21 -6.04 2.37
C ALA A 226 30.73 -7.50 2.33
N GLN A 227 29.43 -7.76 2.51
CA GLN A 227 28.84 -9.08 2.35
C GLN A 227 29.04 -9.61 0.92
N LEU A 228 28.76 -8.81 -0.11
CA LEU A 228 28.98 -9.20 -1.50
C LEU A 228 30.44 -9.56 -1.78
N ASN A 229 31.40 -8.78 -1.29
CA ASN A 229 32.82 -9.07 -1.43
C ASN A 229 33.20 -10.42 -0.79
N ILE A 230 32.68 -10.71 0.40
CA ILE A 230 32.97 -11.96 1.12
C ILE A 230 32.34 -13.16 0.44
N GLU A 231 31.06 -13.07 0.07
CA GLU A 231 30.29 -14.19 -0.48
C GLU A 231 30.67 -14.52 -1.94
N THR A 232 31.01 -13.49 -2.73
CA THR A 232 31.45 -13.71 -4.13
C THR A 232 32.95 -14.00 -4.25
N GLY A 233 33.74 -13.60 -3.24
CA GLY A 233 35.20 -13.64 -3.29
C GLY A 233 35.83 -12.62 -4.27
N VAL A 234 35.02 -11.76 -4.90
CA VAL A 234 35.50 -10.75 -5.86
C VAL A 234 36.03 -9.55 -5.08
N PRO A 235 37.29 -9.12 -5.31
CA PRO A 235 37.87 -7.94 -4.67
C PRO A 235 36.99 -6.68 -4.79
N ILE A 236 37.02 -5.81 -3.77
CA ILE A 236 36.14 -4.63 -3.71
C ILE A 236 36.33 -3.71 -4.93
N ASN A 237 37.57 -3.52 -5.40
CA ASN A 237 37.88 -2.71 -6.58
C ASN A 237 37.26 -3.26 -7.88
N GLU A 238 36.95 -4.55 -7.95
CA GLU A 238 36.30 -5.19 -9.10
C GLU A 238 34.77 -5.26 -8.95
N ILE A 239 34.26 -5.36 -7.71
CA ILE A 239 32.81 -5.38 -7.44
C ILE A 239 32.19 -3.97 -7.47
N GLU A 240 32.95 -2.94 -7.08
CA GLU A 240 32.47 -1.55 -6.98
C GLU A 240 31.81 -1.03 -8.28
N PRO A 241 32.41 -1.20 -9.47
CA PRO A 241 31.77 -0.78 -10.72
C PRO A 241 30.45 -1.53 -11.01
N LEU A 242 30.39 -2.82 -10.67
CA LEU A 242 29.19 -3.65 -10.85
C LEU A 242 28.08 -3.24 -9.88
N VAL A 243 28.44 -2.91 -8.64
CA VAL A 243 27.49 -2.39 -7.65
C VAL A 243 27.02 -1.01 -8.04
N LEU A 244 27.90 -0.13 -8.51
CA LEU A 244 27.52 1.20 -9.00
C LEU A 244 26.55 1.10 -10.18
N LEU A 245 26.76 0.16 -11.10
CA LEU A 245 25.81 -0.13 -12.17
C LEU A 245 24.43 -0.55 -11.62
N ASN A 246 24.40 -1.40 -10.58
CA ASN A 246 23.16 -1.79 -9.91
C ASN A 246 22.46 -0.60 -9.23
N VAL A 247 23.21 0.28 -8.55
CA VAL A 247 22.69 1.50 -7.93
C VAL A 247 22.02 2.39 -8.97
N VAL A 248 22.70 2.64 -10.09
CA VAL A 248 22.15 3.44 -11.20
C VAL A 248 20.91 2.76 -11.80
N PHE A 249 20.96 1.45 -12.01
CA PHE A 249 19.83 0.67 -12.52
C PHE A 249 18.59 0.80 -11.61
N PHE A 250 18.73 0.53 -10.31
CA PHE A 250 17.62 0.62 -9.36
C PHE A 250 17.08 2.04 -9.22
N PHE A 251 17.96 3.05 -9.21
CA PHE A 251 17.53 4.44 -9.12
C PHE A 251 16.69 4.85 -10.35
N ILE A 252 17.14 4.49 -11.55
CA ILE A 252 16.40 4.78 -12.78
C ILE A 252 15.08 3.98 -12.81
N ALA A 253 15.12 2.69 -12.46
CA ALA A 253 13.93 1.84 -12.46
C ALA A 253 12.89 2.33 -11.43
N ALA A 254 13.33 2.87 -10.30
CA ALA A 254 12.44 3.41 -9.28
C ALA A 254 11.73 4.69 -9.73
N LEU A 255 12.40 5.56 -10.50
CA LEU A 255 11.85 6.84 -10.94
C LEU A 255 11.08 6.75 -12.25
N ASN A 256 11.45 5.81 -13.12
CA ASN A 256 10.84 5.66 -14.42
C ASN A 256 9.54 4.84 -14.29
N PRO A 257 8.39 5.35 -14.75
CA PRO A 257 7.15 4.59 -14.76
C PRO A 257 7.07 3.66 -15.97
N GLY A 258 6.62 2.43 -15.75
CA GLY A 258 6.48 1.41 -16.77
C GLY A 258 5.21 1.58 -17.59
N THR A 259 5.21 0.98 -18.78
CA THR A 259 4.02 0.94 -19.64
C THR A 259 2.95 0.01 -19.09
N GLY A 260 1.70 0.21 -19.53
CA GLY A 260 0.55 -0.59 -19.13
C GLY A 260 -0.36 0.10 -18.12
N LYS A 261 -1.56 -0.44 -17.96
CA LYS A 261 -2.62 0.11 -17.11
C LYS A 261 -2.94 -0.88 -15.99
N PHE A 262 -3.30 -0.33 -14.85
CA PHE A 262 -3.82 -1.13 -13.75
C PHE A 262 -5.32 -1.28 -13.95
N VAL A 263 -5.81 -2.50 -13.86
CA VAL A 263 -7.23 -2.83 -13.93
C VAL A 263 -7.64 -3.50 -12.63
N THR A 264 -8.76 -3.07 -12.08
CA THR A 264 -9.32 -3.66 -10.87
C THR A 264 -10.10 -4.91 -11.20
N ASP A 265 -10.21 -5.86 -10.26
CA ASP A 265 -10.89 -7.13 -10.49
C ASP A 265 -12.41 -6.98 -10.76
N GLU A 266 -12.96 -5.78 -10.59
CA GLU A 266 -14.35 -5.47 -10.93
C GLU A 266 -14.55 -4.99 -12.39
N GLU A 267 -13.49 -4.59 -13.07
CA GLU A 267 -13.51 -3.98 -14.41
C GLU A 267 -13.15 -4.96 -15.54
N ASP A 268 -12.62 -6.14 -15.22
CA ASP A 268 -12.17 -7.17 -16.19
C ASP A 268 -13.33 -7.96 -16.87
N ASP A 269 -14.60 -7.70 -16.53
CA ASP A 269 -15.77 -8.51 -16.90
C ASP A 269 -16.70 -7.89 -18.00
N ASP A 270 -16.30 -6.78 -18.65
CA ASP A 270 -17.02 -6.15 -19.78
C ASP A 270 -16.30 -6.31 -21.13
#